data_AF-A0A246WPB9-F1
#
_entry.id   AF-A0A246WPB9-F1
#
_cell.length_a   1.000
_cell.length_b   1.000
_cell.length_c   1.000
_cell.angle_alpha   90.00
_cell.angle_beta   90.00
_cell.angle_gamma   90.00
#
_symmetry.space_group_name_H-M   'P 1'
#
loop_
_entity.id
_entity.type
_entity.pdbx_description
1 polymer ?
#
loop_
_entity_poly.entity_id
_entity_poly.type
_entity_poly.pdbx_seq_one_letter_code
_entity_poly.pdbx_strand_id
1 'polypeptide(L)'
;MWRASLTKSSRTPSRPAAVAAGIMVLALLHPLVCRSAETWREALPEAQALGSGEMTWFGLRIYRATLWSAQRPFDATRTFALQLHYHVGIGKERLVSTSIDEMARIGKGLIAADVLERWRTELNDAFVDVAAGDELIGVYLPMQGMELHNQRRLLAKINDIELANAFFGIWLDKATRDEALRKRLRGESP
;
A
#
# COMPACT_ATOMS: atom_id res chain seq x y z
N MET A 1 -86.54 23.99 25.23
CA MET A 1 -87.05 24.09 23.84
C MET A 1 -85.99 23.57 22.91
N TRP A 2 -86.33 22.66 21.99
CA TRP A 2 -85.38 21.93 21.14
C TRP A 2 -86.04 21.68 19.78
N ARG A 3 -85.25 21.65 18.69
CA ARG A 3 -85.61 21.24 17.31
C ARG A 3 -86.48 22.22 16.50
N ALA A 4 -86.54 22.18 15.16
CA ALA A 4 -85.58 21.83 14.08
C ALA A 4 -86.33 21.95 12.72
N SER A 5 -85.60 22.12 11.60
CA SER A 5 -85.84 21.59 10.22
C SER A 5 -85.24 22.54 9.17
N LEU A 6 -84.30 22.18 8.29
CA LEU A 6 -84.19 21.08 7.30
C LEU A 6 -84.85 21.37 5.94
N THR A 7 -84.02 21.78 4.97
CA THR A 7 -84.06 21.44 3.53
C THR A 7 -82.61 21.47 3.02
N LYS A 8 -82.16 20.85 1.92
CA LYS A 8 -82.45 19.60 1.18
C LYS A 8 -81.39 19.54 0.07
N SER A 9 -80.61 18.45 0.01
CA SER A 9 -79.83 17.87 -1.13
C SER A 9 -79.83 18.63 -2.49
N SER A 10 -78.71 18.78 -3.23
CA SER A 10 -78.13 17.63 -3.97
C SER A 10 -76.84 17.86 -4.82
N ARG A 11 -76.04 16.78 -4.93
CA ARG A 11 -75.17 16.31 -6.05
C ARG A 11 -73.80 16.98 -6.39
N THR A 12 -72.81 16.09 -6.44
CA THR A 12 -71.43 16.06 -7.00
C THR A 12 -71.31 16.44 -8.48
N PRO A 13 -70.10 16.73 -9.06
CA PRO A 13 -68.73 16.28 -8.68
C PRO A 13 -67.75 17.47 -8.43
N SER A 14 -66.39 17.39 -8.34
CA SER A 14 -65.37 16.47 -8.90
C SER A 14 -64.06 16.34 -8.07
N ARG A 15 -63.06 15.65 -8.64
CA ARG A 15 -61.65 15.41 -8.20
C ARG A 15 -60.71 16.51 -8.76
N PRO A 16 -59.41 16.65 -8.37
CA PRO A 16 -58.57 15.72 -7.59
C PRO A 16 -57.79 16.34 -6.40
N ALA A 17 -56.97 15.50 -5.77
CA ALA A 17 -56.18 15.81 -4.59
C ALA A 17 -55.05 16.82 -4.82
N ALA A 18 -54.84 17.70 -3.84
CA ALA A 18 -53.57 18.39 -3.62
C ALA A 18 -52.82 17.66 -2.50
N VAL A 19 -52.02 16.64 -2.85
CA VAL A 19 -51.00 16.10 -1.93
C VAL A 19 -49.87 17.13 -1.89
N ALA A 20 -49.68 17.78 -0.74
CA ALA A 20 -48.60 18.74 -0.57
C ALA A 20 -47.24 18.06 -0.77
N ALA A 21 -46.45 18.58 -1.70
CA ALA A 21 -45.16 18.01 -2.09
C ALA A 21 -44.10 18.25 -1.00
N GLY A 22 -43.99 17.33 -0.05
CA GLY A 22 -42.85 17.25 0.86
C GLY A 22 -41.62 16.69 0.15
N ILE A 23 -40.92 17.50 -0.65
CA ILE A 23 -39.60 17.13 -1.19
C ILE A 23 -38.57 17.26 -0.06
N MET A 24 -38.50 16.22 0.77
CA MET A 24 -37.37 16.03 1.67
C MET A 24 -36.16 15.65 0.81
N VAL A 25 -35.35 16.66 0.44
CA VAL A 25 -34.05 16.45 -0.21
C VAL A 25 -33.15 15.76 0.81
N LEU A 26 -33.14 14.43 0.76
CA LEU A 26 -32.19 13.62 1.51
C LEU A 26 -30.81 13.83 0.88
N ALA A 27 -30.09 14.83 1.39
CA ALA A 27 -28.72 15.10 0.97
C ALA A 27 -27.87 13.88 1.26
N LEU A 28 -27.61 13.09 0.21
CA LEU A 28 -26.66 11.97 0.25
C LEU A 28 -25.27 12.56 0.49
N LEU A 29 -24.92 12.65 1.78
CA LEU A 29 -23.57 12.78 2.30
C LEU A 29 -22.79 11.52 1.90
N HIS A 30 -22.49 11.39 0.61
CA HIS A 30 -21.42 10.52 0.15
C HIS A 30 -20.17 11.04 0.86
N PRO A 31 -19.53 10.25 1.75
CA PRO A 31 -18.24 10.65 2.24
C PRO A 31 -17.35 10.80 1.00
N LEU A 32 -16.78 11.98 0.82
CA LEU A 32 -15.63 12.16 -0.05
C LEU A 32 -14.50 11.33 0.56
N VAL A 33 -14.50 10.03 0.24
CA VAL A 33 -13.32 9.20 0.37
C VAL A 33 -12.33 9.81 -0.61
N CYS A 34 -11.50 10.72 -0.08
CA CYS A 34 -10.25 11.09 -0.69
C CYS A 34 -9.43 9.81 -0.78
N ARG A 35 -9.66 9.06 -1.87
CA ARG A 35 -8.88 7.92 -2.26
C ARG A 35 -7.50 8.48 -2.56
N SER A 36 -6.61 8.41 -1.56
CA SER A 36 -5.22 8.83 -1.70
C SER A 36 -4.67 8.12 -2.93
N ALA A 37 -4.27 8.90 -3.93
CA ALA A 37 -3.58 8.36 -5.08
C ALA A 37 -2.27 7.74 -4.56
N GLU A 38 -2.25 6.42 -4.46
CA GLU A 38 -1.06 5.65 -4.12
C GLU A 38 -0.04 5.88 -5.24
N THR A 39 0.83 6.88 -5.09
CA THR A 39 1.74 7.36 -6.16
C THR A 39 2.57 6.25 -6.81
N TRP A 40 2.89 5.19 -6.07
CA TRP A 40 3.59 4.01 -6.58
C TRP A 40 2.80 3.21 -7.65
N ARG A 41 1.46 3.32 -7.68
CA ARG A 41 0.62 2.70 -8.71
C ARG A 41 0.70 3.38 -10.06
N GLU A 42 1.19 4.62 -10.14
CA GLU A 42 1.47 5.26 -11.43
C GLU A 42 2.60 4.51 -12.16
N ALA A 43 3.58 3.99 -11.42
CA ALA A 43 4.67 3.15 -11.94
C ALA A 43 4.24 1.67 -12.16
N LEU A 44 3.17 1.21 -11.53
CA LEU A 44 2.64 -0.15 -11.67
C LEU A 44 1.09 -0.15 -11.73
N PRO A 45 0.48 0.29 -12.85
CA PRO A 45 -0.97 0.52 -12.93
C PRO A 45 -1.81 -0.76 -12.80
N GLU A 46 -1.28 -1.90 -13.27
CA GLU A 46 -1.94 -3.20 -13.19
C GLU A 46 -1.58 -3.99 -11.91
N ALA A 47 -1.08 -3.32 -10.86
CA ALA A 47 -0.63 -3.94 -9.62
C ALA A 47 -1.69 -4.85 -8.96
N GLN A 48 -1.41 -6.14 -8.95
CA GLN A 48 -2.15 -7.15 -8.19
C GLN A 48 -1.26 -7.71 -7.07
N ALA A 49 -1.81 -7.84 -5.86
CA ALA A 49 -1.10 -8.51 -4.78
C ALA A 49 -0.89 -9.98 -5.17
N LEU A 50 0.36 -10.44 -5.13
CA LEU A 50 0.74 -11.83 -5.40
C LEU A 50 0.54 -12.68 -4.15
N GLY A 51 1.06 -12.19 -3.03
CA GLY A 51 0.94 -12.76 -1.70
C GLY A 51 1.57 -11.85 -0.65
N SER A 52 1.38 -12.21 0.63
CA SER A 52 1.81 -11.40 1.77
C SER A 52 2.15 -12.26 2.99
N GLY A 53 2.92 -11.69 3.93
CA GLY A 53 3.27 -12.36 5.18
C GLY A 53 3.85 -11.41 6.21
N GLU A 54 3.86 -11.85 7.46
CA GLU A 54 4.50 -11.14 8.57
C GLU A 54 6.00 -11.46 8.61
N MET A 55 6.85 -10.44 8.76
CA MET A 55 8.22 -10.57 9.26
C MET A 55 8.18 -10.49 10.79
N THR A 56 8.82 -11.45 11.46
CA THR A 56 8.92 -11.44 12.93
C THR A 56 10.38 -11.52 13.39
N TRP A 57 10.69 -10.84 14.50
CA TRP A 57 12.00 -10.85 15.13
C TRP A 57 11.81 -11.07 16.63
N PHE A 58 12.40 -12.14 17.18
CA PHE A 58 12.16 -12.60 18.56
C PHE A 58 10.67 -12.67 18.97
N GLY A 59 9.80 -13.08 18.03
CA GLY A 59 8.35 -13.19 18.24
C GLY A 59 7.56 -11.89 18.10
N LEU A 60 8.22 -10.72 18.06
CA LEU A 60 7.60 -9.44 17.74
C LEU A 60 7.35 -9.33 16.24
N ARG A 61 6.15 -8.91 15.83
CA ARG A 61 5.84 -8.58 14.43
C ARG A 61 6.45 -7.23 14.10
N ILE A 62 7.29 -7.16 13.07
CA ILE A 62 7.99 -5.93 12.68
C ILE A 62 7.23 -5.21 11.57
N TYR A 63 6.88 -5.95 10.52
CA TYR A 63 6.01 -5.47 9.44
C TYR A 63 5.27 -6.63 8.78
N ARG A 64 4.17 -6.31 8.11
CA ARG A 64 3.60 -7.14 7.04
C ARG A 64 4.23 -6.71 5.71
N ALA A 65 4.80 -7.66 4.98
CA ALA A 65 5.23 -7.45 3.60
C ALA A 65 4.15 -7.96 2.63
N THR A 66 3.90 -7.22 1.55
CA THR A 66 3.04 -7.62 0.42
C THR A 66 3.78 -7.36 -0.89
N LEU A 67 3.84 -8.38 -1.75
CA LEU A 67 4.44 -8.26 -3.09
C LEU A 67 3.35 -8.01 -4.12
N TRP A 68 3.54 -7.01 -4.97
CA TRP A 68 2.63 -6.58 -6.02
C TRP A 68 3.29 -6.70 -7.39
N SER A 69 2.57 -7.23 -8.38
CA SER A 69 3.02 -7.32 -9.77
C SER A 69 1.83 -7.26 -10.73
N ALA A 70 2.09 -6.91 -11.98
CA ALA A 70 1.08 -7.01 -13.05
C ALA A 70 0.77 -8.46 -13.46
N GLN A 71 1.63 -9.43 -13.11
CA GLN A 71 1.51 -10.81 -13.61
C GLN A 71 1.72 -11.91 -12.56
N ARG A 72 1.14 -13.07 -12.85
CA ARG A 72 1.33 -14.34 -12.14
C ARG A 72 1.78 -15.41 -13.16
N PRO A 73 2.78 -16.26 -12.87
CA PRO A 73 3.61 -16.29 -11.66
C PRO A 73 4.57 -15.08 -11.55
N PHE A 74 5.19 -14.91 -10.38
CA PHE A 74 6.14 -13.81 -10.14
C PHE A 74 7.37 -13.90 -11.04
N ASP A 75 7.70 -12.78 -11.67
CA ASP A 75 8.88 -12.58 -12.53
C ASP A 75 9.67 -11.36 -12.01
N ALA A 76 10.86 -11.62 -11.47
CA ALA A 76 11.72 -10.58 -10.88
C ALA A 76 12.41 -9.70 -11.94
N THR A 77 12.28 -10.01 -13.24
CA THR A 77 12.85 -9.19 -14.32
C THR A 77 11.95 -8.02 -14.75
N ARG A 78 10.71 -7.99 -14.25
CA ARG A 78 9.70 -6.97 -14.57
C ARG A 78 9.45 -6.02 -13.40
N THR A 79 8.74 -4.93 -13.67
CA THR A 79 8.29 -4.00 -12.62
C THR A 79 7.43 -4.71 -11.58
N PHE A 80 7.79 -4.55 -10.31
CA PHE A 80 7.04 -5.03 -9.16
C PHE A 80 7.15 -4.02 -8.02
N ALA A 81 6.25 -4.09 -7.05
CA ALA A 81 6.35 -3.29 -5.83
C ALA A 81 6.34 -4.19 -4.58
N LEU A 82 7.20 -3.88 -3.62
CA LEU A 82 7.20 -4.49 -2.29
C LEU A 82 6.74 -3.45 -1.28
N GLN A 83 5.58 -3.67 -0.69
CA GLN A 83 4.99 -2.83 0.35
C GLN A 83 5.29 -3.42 1.72
N LEU A 84 5.87 -2.63 2.61
CA LEU A 84 6.12 -2.96 4.02
C LEU A 84 5.21 -2.09 4.88
N HIS A 85 4.27 -2.70 5.60
CA HIS A 85 3.40 -2.02 6.57
C HIS A 85 3.92 -2.31 7.99
N TYR A 86 4.44 -1.29 8.67
CA TYR A 86 5.16 -1.44 9.93
C TYR A 86 4.22 -1.54 11.12
N HIS A 87 4.49 -2.50 12.02
CA HIS A 87 3.77 -2.66 13.29
C HIS A 87 4.49 -1.97 14.46
N VAL A 88 5.72 -1.50 14.24
CA VAL A 88 6.62 -0.90 15.23
C VAL A 88 7.31 0.33 14.64
N GLY A 89 7.72 1.26 15.49
CA GLY A 89 8.57 2.39 15.05
C GLY A 89 10.02 1.95 14.83
N ILE A 90 10.65 2.44 13.75
CA ILE A 90 12.06 2.21 13.43
C ILE A 90 12.68 3.50 12.89
N GLY A 91 13.78 3.95 13.52
CA GLY A 91 14.52 5.12 13.04
C GLY A 91 15.27 4.85 11.72
N LYS A 92 15.44 5.88 10.91
CA LYS A 92 16.06 5.87 9.58
C LYS A 92 17.42 5.17 9.59
N GLU A 93 18.29 5.55 10.52
CA GLU A 93 19.65 4.99 10.66
C GLU A 93 19.61 3.48 10.91
N ARG A 94 18.58 2.99 11.61
CA ARG A 94 18.37 1.56 11.87
C ARG A 94 17.84 0.84 10.63
N LEU A 95 16.97 1.47 9.84
CA LEU A 95 16.55 0.94 8.53
C LEU A 95 17.76 0.81 7.59
N VAL A 96 18.52 1.89 7.41
CA VAL A 96 19.72 1.92 6.54
C VAL A 96 20.74 0.87 6.97
N SER A 97 21.15 0.85 8.25
CA SER A 97 22.14 -0.12 8.73
C SER A 97 21.68 -1.56 8.53
N THR A 98 20.44 -1.89 8.92
CA THR A 98 19.91 -3.26 8.77
C THR A 98 19.80 -3.68 7.30
N SER A 99 19.44 -2.76 6.39
CA SER A 99 19.41 -3.04 4.95
C SER A 99 20.82 -3.32 4.40
N ILE A 100 21.82 -2.49 4.75
CA ILE A 100 23.21 -2.70 4.32
C ILE A 100 23.77 -4.02 4.84
N ASP A 101 23.52 -4.34 6.12
CA ASP A 101 23.97 -5.59 6.74
C ASP A 101 23.38 -6.83 6.04
N GLU A 102 22.08 -6.80 5.70
CA GLU A 102 21.43 -7.90 4.96
C GLU A 102 21.90 -8.00 3.50
N MET A 103 22.11 -6.88 2.80
CA MET A 103 22.65 -6.88 1.43
C MET A 103 24.07 -7.44 1.39
N ALA A 104 24.95 -7.00 2.31
CA ALA A 104 26.31 -7.53 2.42
C ALA A 104 26.33 -9.03 2.76
N ARG A 105 25.41 -9.48 3.63
CA ARG A 105 25.23 -10.90 4.00
C ARG A 105 24.77 -11.75 2.81
N ILE A 106 23.77 -11.29 2.04
CA ILE A 106 23.25 -11.99 0.86
C ILE A 106 24.30 -12.02 -0.27
N GLY A 107 25.02 -10.91 -0.45
CA GLY A 107 26.19 -10.83 -1.32
C GLY A 107 27.41 -11.66 -0.86
N LYS A 108 27.35 -12.32 0.31
CA LYS A 108 28.40 -13.21 0.86
C LYS A 108 29.78 -12.55 0.95
N GLY A 109 29.83 -11.23 1.17
CA GLY A 109 31.08 -10.47 1.20
C GLY A 109 31.75 -10.25 -0.16
N LEU A 110 31.06 -10.54 -1.28
CA LEU A 110 31.54 -10.24 -2.64
C LEU A 110 31.27 -8.79 -3.07
N ILE A 111 30.48 -8.04 -2.30
CA ILE A 111 30.21 -6.62 -2.53
C ILE A 111 31.33 -5.82 -1.87
N ALA A 112 32.01 -4.96 -2.65
CA ALA A 112 33.12 -4.17 -2.16
C ALA A 112 32.69 -3.11 -1.12
N ALA A 113 33.57 -2.79 -0.18
CA ALA A 113 33.24 -1.94 0.96
C ALA A 113 32.91 -0.49 0.58
N ASP A 114 33.54 0.03 -0.48
CA ASP A 114 33.24 1.33 -1.07
C ASP A 114 31.84 1.36 -1.72
N VAL A 115 31.46 0.29 -2.43
CA VAL A 115 30.11 0.13 -2.98
C VAL A 115 29.06 0.12 -1.86
N LEU A 116 29.29 -0.64 -0.78
CA LEU A 116 28.39 -0.65 0.38
C LEU A 116 28.27 0.73 1.04
N GLU A 117 29.34 1.54 1.09
CA GLU A 117 29.28 2.87 1.69
C GLU A 117 28.60 3.91 0.78
N ARG A 118 28.73 3.80 -0.55
CA ARG A 118 27.88 4.57 -1.48
C ARG A 118 26.40 4.24 -1.26
N TRP A 119 26.07 2.94 -1.23
CA TRP A 119 24.68 2.49 -1.03
C TRP A 119 24.12 2.91 0.33
N ARG A 120 24.96 2.93 1.38
CA ARG A 120 24.58 3.46 2.69
C ARG A 120 24.17 4.93 2.59
N THR A 121 24.95 5.72 1.85
CA THR A 121 24.65 7.14 1.59
C THR A 121 23.33 7.30 0.83
N GLU A 122 23.16 6.58 -0.30
CA GLU A 122 21.93 6.65 -1.11
C GLU A 122 20.67 6.25 -0.32
N LEU A 123 20.74 5.19 0.49
CA LEU A 123 19.62 4.78 1.36
C LEU A 123 19.39 5.76 2.52
N ASN A 124 20.43 6.40 3.05
CA ASN A 124 20.30 7.41 4.11
C ASN A 124 19.59 8.68 3.64
N ASP A 125 19.76 9.05 2.38
CA ASP A 125 19.10 10.22 1.80
C ASP A 125 17.67 9.89 1.34
N ALA A 126 17.40 8.63 1.02
CA ALA A 126 16.10 8.15 0.56
C ALA A 126 15.09 7.74 1.66
N PHE A 127 15.58 7.20 2.79
CA PHE A 127 14.73 6.74 3.88
C PHE A 127 14.31 7.88 4.83
N VAL A 128 13.25 7.60 5.58
CA VAL A 128 12.75 8.42 6.70
C VAL A 128 12.52 7.52 7.91
N ASP A 129 12.34 8.10 9.09
CA ASP A 129 11.83 7.37 10.24
C ASP A 129 10.42 6.82 9.93
N VAL A 130 10.11 5.63 10.41
CA VAL A 130 8.76 5.04 10.32
C VAL A 130 8.17 4.84 11.71
N ALA A 131 6.89 5.14 11.87
CA ALA A 131 6.10 4.81 13.04
C ALA A 131 5.29 3.52 12.83
N ALA A 132 4.67 3.00 13.90
CA ALA A 132 3.69 1.93 13.76
C ALA A 132 2.47 2.42 12.96
N GLY A 133 2.09 1.68 11.92
CA GLY A 133 1.05 2.04 10.94
C GLY A 133 1.56 2.75 9.69
N ASP A 134 2.83 3.14 9.64
CA ASP A 134 3.44 3.71 8.42
C ASP A 134 3.76 2.61 7.39
N GLU A 135 3.93 3.04 6.14
CA GLU A 135 4.35 2.16 5.05
C GLU A 135 5.56 2.71 4.29
N LEU A 136 6.44 1.78 3.91
CA LEU A 136 7.48 1.99 2.92
C LEU A 136 7.18 1.07 1.73
N ILE A 137 7.08 1.63 0.53
CA ILE A 137 6.84 0.89 -0.71
C ILE A 137 8.04 1.11 -1.63
N GLY A 138 8.77 0.04 -1.93
CA GLY A 138 9.79 0.03 -2.97
C GLY A 138 9.22 -0.48 -4.28
N VAL A 139 9.31 0.31 -5.35
CA VAL A 139 8.98 -0.10 -6.72
C VAL A 139 10.28 -0.41 -7.46
N TYR A 140 10.46 -1.65 -7.90
CA TYR A 140 11.57 -2.05 -8.75
C TYR A 140 11.31 -1.60 -10.19
N LEU A 141 12.25 -0.86 -10.78
CA LEU A 141 12.21 -0.43 -12.17
C LEU A 141 13.32 -1.13 -12.95
N PRO A 142 12.99 -2.12 -13.82
CA PRO A 142 13.98 -2.83 -14.62
C PRO A 142 14.87 -1.87 -15.41
N MET A 143 16.17 -2.15 -15.44
CA MET A 143 17.21 -1.35 -16.11
C MET A 143 17.35 0.10 -15.60
N GLN A 144 16.73 0.47 -14.49
CA GLN A 144 16.78 1.83 -13.92
C GLN A 144 17.21 1.83 -12.46
N GLY A 145 16.63 0.97 -11.62
CA GLY A 145 16.86 0.95 -10.18
C GLY A 145 15.56 0.83 -9.41
N MET A 146 15.27 1.77 -8.51
CA MET A 146 14.03 1.75 -7.73
C MET A 146 13.48 3.12 -7.34
N GLU A 147 12.17 3.18 -7.12
CA GLU A 147 11.49 4.30 -6.47
C GLU A 147 11.04 3.89 -5.07
N LEU A 148 11.19 4.78 -4.10
CA LEU A 148 10.75 4.59 -2.72
C LEU A 148 9.62 5.55 -2.42
N HIS A 149 8.51 5.04 -1.91
CA HIS A 149 7.31 5.81 -1.59
C HIS A 149 6.85 5.53 -0.15
N ASN A 150 6.05 6.43 0.40
CA ASN A 150 5.13 6.11 1.48
C ASN A 150 3.68 6.14 0.96
N GLN A 151 2.70 5.98 1.85
CA GLN A 151 1.26 6.00 1.52
C GLN A 151 0.79 7.23 0.70
N ARG A 152 1.54 8.35 0.74
CA ARG A 152 1.09 9.66 0.22
C ARG A 152 1.95 10.22 -0.91
N ARG A 153 3.23 9.85 -0.99
CA ARG A 153 4.18 10.45 -1.94
C ARG A 153 5.37 9.55 -2.25
N LEU A 154 6.01 9.83 -3.39
CA LEU A 154 7.41 9.50 -3.65
C LEU A 154 8.30 10.14 -2.56
N LEU A 155 9.25 9.37 -2.05
CA LEU A 155 10.32 9.80 -1.14
C LEU A 155 11.61 10.06 -1.92
N ALA A 156 12.02 9.11 -2.76
CA ALA A 156 13.25 9.19 -3.55
C ALA A 156 13.21 8.29 -4.79
N LYS A 157 14.06 8.60 -5.77
CA LYS A 157 14.42 7.72 -6.88
C LYS A 157 15.90 7.36 -6.76
N ILE A 158 16.21 6.07 -6.83
CA ILE A 158 17.57 5.53 -6.77
C ILE A 158 17.85 4.89 -8.13
N ASN A 159 18.78 5.50 -8.88
CA ASN A 159 19.14 5.09 -10.23
C ASN A 159 20.36 4.14 -10.25
N ASP A 160 20.44 3.24 -9.26
CA ASP A 160 21.46 2.19 -9.15
C ASP A 160 20.75 0.83 -9.22
N ILE A 161 21.00 0.10 -10.32
CA ILE A 161 20.40 -1.20 -10.62
C ILE A 161 20.92 -2.28 -9.65
N GLU A 162 22.18 -2.19 -9.25
CA GLU A 162 22.81 -3.17 -8.36
C GLU A 162 22.29 -3.00 -6.93
N LEU A 163 22.15 -1.75 -6.46
CA LEU A 163 21.51 -1.41 -5.20
C LEU A 163 20.05 -1.90 -5.17
N ALA A 164 19.27 -1.62 -6.22
CA ALA A 164 17.87 -2.07 -6.28
C ALA A 164 17.77 -3.60 -6.22
N ASN A 165 18.58 -4.31 -6.99
CA ASN A 165 18.64 -5.78 -6.97
C ASN A 165 19.01 -6.33 -5.59
N ALA A 166 20.05 -5.77 -4.95
CA ALA A 166 20.47 -6.18 -3.62
C ALA A 166 19.39 -5.89 -2.56
N PHE A 167 18.75 -4.72 -2.63
CA PHE A 167 17.71 -4.28 -1.69
C PHE A 167 16.49 -5.19 -1.74
N PHE A 168 15.88 -5.41 -2.91
CA PHE A 168 14.76 -6.35 -3.02
C PHE A 168 15.19 -7.80 -2.77
N GLY A 169 16.46 -8.12 -3.00
CA GLY A 169 17.10 -9.39 -2.63
C GLY A 169 16.93 -9.75 -1.15
N ILE A 170 16.87 -8.77 -0.23
CA ILE A 170 16.62 -8.99 1.21
C ILE A 170 15.39 -9.89 1.45
N TRP A 171 14.34 -9.74 0.63
CA TRP A 171 13.11 -10.53 0.72
C TRP A 171 12.98 -11.63 -0.34
N LEU A 172 13.53 -11.40 -1.54
CA LEU A 172 13.23 -12.21 -2.72
C LEU A 172 14.35 -13.18 -3.14
N ASP A 173 15.59 -12.93 -2.70
CA ASP A 173 16.71 -13.82 -2.99
C ASP A 173 16.61 -15.17 -2.26
N LYS A 174 17.18 -16.22 -2.83
CA LYS A 174 17.18 -17.57 -2.23
C LYS A 174 17.97 -17.64 -0.90
N ALA A 175 18.89 -16.70 -0.65
CA ALA A 175 19.67 -16.58 0.57
C ALA A 175 19.07 -15.58 1.59
N THR A 176 17.79 -15.19 1.44
CA THR A 176 17.05 -14.48 2.50
C THR A 176 17.00 -15.31 3.80
N ARG A 177 16.86 -14.63 4.95
CA ARG A 177 16.71 -15.28 6.26
C ARG A 177 15.31 -15.86 6.51
N ASP A 178 14.28 -15.38 5.81
CA ASP A 178 12.89 -15.85 5.98
C ASP A 178 12.36 -16.46 4.67
N GLU A 179 12.77 -17.70 4.40
CA GLU A 179 12.31 -18.48 3.23
C GLU A 179 10.77 -18.62 3.22
N ALA A 180 10.15 -18.73 4.39
CA ALA A 180 8.71 -18.87 4.53
C ALA A 180 7.98 -17.58 4.12
N LEU A 181 8.49 -16.40 4.52
CA LEU A 181 7.99 -15.12 4.03
C LEU A 181 8.18 -14.98 2.53
N ARG A 182 9.34 -15.37 2.00
CA ARG A 182 9.63 -15.33 0.56
C ARG A 182 8.64 -16.17 -0.25
N LYS A 183 8.34 -17.40 0.16
CA LYS A 183 7.31 -18.24 -0.48
C LYS A 183 5.94 -17.56 -0.44
N ARG A 184 5.51 -17.11 0.75
CA ARG A 184 4.25 -16.39 0.95
C ARG A 184 4.12 -15.15 0.05
N LEU A 185 5.17 -14.33 -0.06
CA LEU A 185 5.19 -13.15 -0.95
C LEU A 185 5.01 -13.53 -2.43
N ARG A 186 5.66 -14.62 -2.86
CA ARG A 186 5.59 -15.11 -4.25
C ARG A 186 4.28 -15.83 -4.58
N GLY A 187 3.37 -15.98 -3.60
CA GLY A 187 2.14 -16.75 -3.74
C GLY A 187 2.38 -18.27 -3.82
N GLU A 188 3.56 -18.72 -3.41
CA GLU A 188 3.95 -20.13 -3.34
C GLU A 188 3.34 -20.75 -2.07
N SER A 189 2.90 -22.01 -2.14
CA SER A 189 2.46 -22.74 -0.94
C SER A 189 3.60 -22.85 0.09
N PRO A 190 3.33 -22.74 1.40
CA PRO A 190 4.35 -22.78 2.45
C PRO A 190 5.26 -24.03 2.43
#